data_AF-A0A1B4PL66-F1
#
_entry.id   AF-A0A1B4PL66-F1
#
_cell.length_a   1.000
_cell.length_b   1.000
_cell.length_c   1.000
_cell.angle_alpha   90.00
_cell.angle_beta   90.00
_cell.angle_gamma   90.00
#
_symmetry.space_group_name_H-M   'P 1'
#
loop_
_entity.id
_entity.type
_entity.pdbx_description
1 polymer ?
#
loop_
_entity_poly.entity_id
_entity_poly.type
_entity_poly.pdbx_seq_one_letter_code
_entity_poly.pdbx_strand_id
1 'polypeptide(L)' 'MSRTPLLPLGRWRGLPFVVPDDWTPEQALVVFELLDDLLATITDFYGVQLHEQLSELCASRDIHTRKHDPPF' A
#
# COMPACT_ATOMS: atom_id res chain seq x y z
N MET A 1 -0.55 12.16 27.48
CA MET A 1 0.15 12.62 26.26
C MET A 1 0.17 11.46 25.28
N SER A 2 -0.87 11.36 24.46
CA SER A 2 -1.08 10.24 23.53
C SER A 2 -0.16 10.43 22.33
N ARG A 3 0.83 9.56 22.14
CA ARG A 3 1.66 9.56 20.92
C ARG A 3 0.83 8.96 19.79
N THR A 4 0.41 9.79 18.85
CA THR A 4 -0.22 9.35 17.61
C THR A 4 0.78 8.45 16.86
N PRO A 5 0.45 7.19 16.54
CA PRO A 5 1.33 6.36 15.74
C PRO A 5 1.52 7.02 14.38
N LEU A 6 2.78 7.28 14.00
CA LEU A 6 3.14 7.78 12.69
C LEU A 6 2.87 6.65 11.69
N LEU A 7 1.69 6.67 11.06
CA LEU A 7 1.35 5.74 10.00
C LEU A 7 2.35 5.90 8.85
N PRO A 8 3.10 4.87 8.45
CA PRO A 8 3.94 4.93 7.27
C PRO A 8 3.04 4.73 6.07
N LEU A 9 2.31 5.77 5.64
CA LEU A 9 1.73 5.96 4.29
C LEU A 9 0.77 7.15 4.33
N GLY A 10 1.34 8.34 4.26
CA GLY A 10 0.58 9.52 3.89
C GLY A 10 0.06 9.40 2.46
N ARG A 11 -1.17 8.87 2.29
CA ARG A 11 -2.19 9.25 1.28
C ARG A 11 -3.22 8.17 0.94
N TRP A 12 -3.17 7.00 1.56
CA TRP A 12 -4.20 5.98 1.35
C TRP A 12 -4.76 5.64 2.72
N ARG A 13 -6.04 5.29 2.82
CA ARG A 13 -6.67 4.79 4.04
C ARG A 13 -5.99 3.46 4.42
N GLY A 14 -4.76 3.55 4.91
CA GLY A 14 -3.90 2.43 5.23
C GLY A 14 -4.53 1.66 6.38
N LEU A 15 -4.34 0.33 6.34
CA LEU A 15 -4.63 -0.50 7.48
C LEU A 15 -3.87 0.07 8.69
N PRO A 16 -4.51 0.28 9.85
CA PRO A 16 -3.81 0.76 11.04
C PRO A 16 -2.87 -0.34 11.55
N PHE A 17 -1.67 -0.39 10.96
CA PHE A 17 -0.61 -1.31 11.33
C PHE A 17 0.56 -0.51 11.87
N VAL A 18 0.86 -0.69 13.16
CA VAL A 18 1.98 -0.04 13.84
C VAL A 18 3.11 -1.05 13.86
N VAL A 19 4.24 -0.70 13.24
CA VAL A 19 5.49 -1.45 13.36
C VAL A 19 6.19 -1.00 14.66
N PRO A 20 6.44 -1.91 15.61
CA PRO A 20 7.29 -1.62 16.77
C PRO A 20 8.73 -1.26 16.36
N ASP A 21 9.32 -0.27 17.04
CA ASP A 21 10.69 0.19 16.78
C ASP A 21 11.77 -0.71 17.43
N ASP A 22 11.36 -1.70 18.23
CA ASP A 22 12.22 -2.57 19.05
C ASP A 22 12.36 -4.01 18.53
N TRP A 23 12.05 -4.24 17.25
CA TRP A 23 12.20 -5.56 16.65
C TRP A 23 13.64 -6.04 16.60
N THR A 24 13.83 -7.31 16.96
CA THR A 24 15.08 -8.01 16.61
C THR A 24 15.09 -8.37 15.13
N PRO A 25 16.26 -8.58 14.51
CA PRO A 25 16.35 -9.02 13.11
C PRO A 25 15.55 -10.30 12.81
N GLU A 26 15.50 -11.24 13.76
CA GLU A 26 14.76 -12.49 13.63
C GLU A 26 13.25 -12.24 13.63
N GLN A 27 12.77 -11.33 14.47
CA GLN A 27 11.36 -10.94 14.50
C GLN A 27 10.97 -10.23 13.20
N ALA A 28 11.82 -9.34 12.69
CA ALA A 28 11.59 -8.68 11.41
C ALA A 28 11.50 -9.70 10.25
N LEU A 29 12.33 -10.75 10.28
CA LEU A 29 12.29 -11.82 9.28
C LEU A 29 10.98 -12.61 9.33
N VAL A 30 10.53 -13.00 10.52
CA VAL A 30 9.25 -13.72 10.68
C VAL A 30 8.07 -12.87 10.18
N VAL A 31 8.07 -11.57 10.47
CA VAL A 31 7.02 -10.67 9.96
C VAL A 31 7.11 -10.52 8.44
N PHE A 32 8.32 -10.48 7.88
CA PHE A 32 8.51 -10.44 6.44
C PHE A 32 7.92 -11.68 5.75
N GLU A 33 8.16 -12.87 6.29
CA GLU A 33 7.57 -14.13 5.78
C GLU A 33 6.04 -14.11 5.88
N LEU A 34 5.49 -13.64 7.01
CA LEU A 34 4.05 -13.49 7.18
C LEU A 34 3.43 -12.55 6.13
N LEU A 35 4.12 -11.45 5.80
CA LEU A 35 3.66 -10.51 4.78
C LEU A 35 3.67 -11.15 3.38
N ASP A 36 4.65 -12.01 3.10
CA ASP A 36 4.72 -12.75 1.83
C ASP A 36 3.56 -13.74 1.71
N ASP A 37 3.30 -14.53 2.75
CA ASP A 37 2.16 -15.46 2.81
C ASP A 37 0.81 -14.74 2.67
N LEU A 38 0.67 -13.59 3.34
CA LEU A 38 -0.53 -12.76 3.25
C LEU A 38 -0.69 -12.18 1.84
N LEU A 39 0.39 -11.72 1.21
CA LEU A 39 0.38 -11.21 -0.15
C LEU A 39 -0.02 -12.30 -1.15
N ALA A 40 0.54 -13.50 -1.01
CA ALA A 40 0.18 -14.66 -1.84
C ALA A 40 -1.31 -14.97 -1.71
N THR A 41 -1.82 -15.02 -0.48
CA THR A 41 -3.24 -15.25 -0.19
C THR A 41 -4.13 -14.17 -0.81
N ILE A 42 -3.83 -12.90 -0.59
CA ILE A 42 -4.60 -11.78 -1.14
C ILE A 42 -4.59 -11.82 -2.67
N THR A 43 -3.46 -12.16 -3.28
CA THR A 43 -3.33 -12.25 -4.73
C THR A 43 -4.16 -13.40 -5.30
N ASP A 44 -4.18 -14.56 -4.63
CA ASP A 44 -4.96 -15.72 -5.05
C ASP A 44 -6.48 -15.42 -5.04
N PHE A 45 -6.98 -14.79 -3.97
CA PHE A 45 -8.40 -14.49 -3.83
C PHE A 45 -8.86 -13.23 -4.57
N TYR A 46 -8.02 -12.19 -4.61
CA TYR A 46 -8.42 -10.85 -5.05
C TYR A 46 -7.62 -10.32 -6.24
N GLY A 47 -6.69 -11.11 -6.82
CA GLY A 47 -5.76 -10.64 -7.83
C GLY A 47 -6.41 -9.95 -9.02
N VAL A 48 -7.54 -10.50 -9.51
CA VAL A 48 -8.29 -9.90 -10.63
C VAL A 48 -8.89 -8.53 -10.23
N GLN A 49 -9.56 -8.44 -9.08
CA GLN A 49 -10.18 -7.17 -8.66
C GLN A 49 -9.12 -6.12 -8.32
N LEU A 50 -7.97 -6.54 -7.77
CA LEU A 50 -6.84 -5.64 -7.53
C LEU A 50 -6.24 -5.13 -8.84
N HIS A 51 -6.08 -5.99 -9.85
CA HIS A 51 -5.59 -5.59 -11.17
C HIS A 51 -6.52 -4.57 -11.84
N GLU A 52 -7.83 -4.81 -11.80
CA GLU A 52 -8.85 -3.90 -12.34
C GLU A 52 -8.81 -2.54 -11.62
N GLN A 53 -8.82 -2.52 -10.29
CA GLN A 53 -8.75 -1.29 -9.51
C GLN A 53 -7.45 -0.51 -9.77
N LEU A 54 -6.30 -1.20 -9.86
CA LEU A 54 -5.02 -0.56 -10.17
C LEU A 54 -4.99 0.01 -11.59
N SER A 55 -5.59 -0.67 -12.56
CA SER A 55 -5.75 -0.19 -13.93
C SER A 55 -6.58 1.08 -13.99
N GLU A 56 -7.74 1.11 -13.31
CA GLU A 56 -8.61 2.29 -13.20
C GLU A 56 -7.90 3.48 -12.54
N LEU A 57 -7.14 3.24 -11.47
CA LEU A 57 -6.35 4.27 -10.79
C LEU A 57 -5.27 4.86 -11.69
N CYS A 58 -4.55 4.00 -12.44
CA CYS A 58 -3.54 4.44 -13.40
C CYS A 58 -4.16 5.23 -14.56
N ALA A 59 -5.29 4.77 -15.11
CA ALA A 59 -6.01 5.46 -16.18
C ALA A 59 -6.54 6.84 -15.72
N SER A 60 -7.09 6.93 -14.50
CA SER A 60 -7.54 8.19 -13.90
C SER A 60 -6.39 9.19 -13.70
N ARG A 61 -5.21 8.69 -13.30
CA ARG A 61 -4.01 9.53 -13.13
C ARG A 61 -3.49 10.09 -14.47
N ASP A 62 -3.52 9.31 -15.55
CA ASP A 62 -3.11 9.74 -16.89
C ASP A 62 -4.05 10.84 -17.45
N ILE A 63 -5.36 10.73 -17.23
CA ILE A 63 -6.33 11.77 -17.62
C ILE A 63 -6.04 13.10 -16.91
N HIS A 64 -5.65 13.07 -15.63
CA HIS A 64 -5.29 14.29 -14.90
C HIS A 64 -4.03 14.95 -15.46
N THR A 65 -3.03 14.17 -15.90
CA THR A 65 -1.80 14.72 -16.48
C THR A 65 -2.02 15.34 -17.86
N ARG A 66 -2.88 14.77 -18.71
CA ARG A 66 -3.15 15.31 -20.06
C ARG A 66 -4.01 16.57 -20.07
N LYS A 67 -4.81 16.80 -19.02
CA LYS A 67 -5.64 18.02 -18.91
C LYS A 67 -4.83 19.25 -18.49
N HIS A 68 -3.63 19.05 -17.93
CA HIS A 68 -2.83 20.13 -17.35
C HIS A 68 -1.76 20.69 -18.29
N ASP A 69 -1.59 20.11 -19.48
CA ASP A 69 -0.77 20.70 -20.54
C ASP A 69 -1.58 21.81 -21.24
N PRO A 70 -1.17 23.08 -21.12
CA PRO A 70 -1.74 24.13 -21.94
C PRO A 70 -1.25 23.95 -23.39
N PRO A 71 -2.09 24.22 -24.41
CA PRO A 71 -1.59 24.28 -25.77
C PRO A 71 -0.63 25.48 -25.87
N PHE A 72 0.57 25.25 -26.40
CA PHE A 72 1.48 26.31 -26.82
C PHE A 72 0.86 27.15 -27.95
#